data_AF-A0A938MBA8-F1
#
_entry.id   AF-A0A938MBA8-F1
#
_cell.length_a   1.000
_cell.length_b   1.000
_cell.length_c   1.000
_cell.angle_alpha   90.00
_cell.angle_beta   90.00
_cell.angle_gamma   90.00
#
_symmetry.space_group_name_H-M   'P 1'
#
loop_
_entity.id
_entity.type
_entity.pdbx_description
1 polymer ?
#
loop_
_entity_poly.entity_id
_entity_poly.type
_entity_poly.pdbx_seq_one_letter_code
_entity_poly.pdbx_strand_id
1 'polypeptide(L)'
;REFIRQLPHKPGVYLMKDADEKVLYVGKAKDLCNRVGSYFATSANRDDKEKEILRRVFELEYQVVGSELEALLLESELIRQHHPPLNAQVEVHERPARYGKTKDAILVLPASRLGVVELFLFKQGAPLRRVQASADLTDFPSAVEAVRETFYSRRKPPAPSPDEAAQLEIAASWLDRQRDAVNFLDMAAVGPLDHAKRLLADHIKHCAASMEKVHYR
;
A
#
# COMPACT_ATOMS: atom_id res chain seq x y z
N ARG A 1 27.71 -2.66 2.45
CA ARG A 1 27.53 -2.12 1.08
C ARG A 1 27.07 -3.19 0.09
N GLU A 2 27.58 -4.41 0.17
CA GLU A 2 27.15 -5.52 -0.70
C GLU A 2 25.67 -5.90 -0.53
N PHE A 3 25.17 -5.93 0.73
CA PHE A 3 23.75 -6.14 1.05
C PHE A 3 22.79 -5.21 0.27
N ILE A 4 23.14 -3.94 0.09
CA ILE A 4 22.29 -2.95 -0.59
C ILE A 4 22.09 -3.34 -2.06
N ARG A 5 23.13 -3.88 -2.72
CA ARG A 5 23.06 -4.30 -4.12
C ARG A 5 22.22 -5.56 -4.32
N GLN A 6 21.92 -6.29 -3.24
CA GLN A 6 21.08 -7.48 -3.25
C GLN A 6 19.60 -7.15 -3.01
N LEU A 7 19.28 -5.90 -2.64
CA LEU A 7 17.90 -5.48 -2.47
C LEU A 7 17.16 -5.50 -3.81
N PRO A 8 15.89 -5.93 -3.82
CA PRO A 8 15.12 -5.97 -5.05
C PRO A 8 14.72 -4.56 -5.50
N HIS A 9 14.64 -4.36 -6.82
CA HIS A 9 14.00 -3.20 -7.44
C HIS A 9 12.48 -3.30 -7.36
N LYS A 10 11.92 -3.44 -6.16
CA LYS A 10 10.48 -3.63 -5.93
C LYS A 10 9.98 -2.70 -4.84
N PRO A 11 8.67 -2.36 -4.82
CA PRO A 11 8.09 -1.65 -3.70
C PRO A 11 8.16 -2.49 -2.43
N GLY A 12 8.29 -1.81 -1.30
CA GLY A 12 8.53 -2.49 -0.03
C GLY A 12 8.53 -1.55 1.17
N VAL A 13 8.55 -2.15 2.34
CA VAL A 13 8.84 -1.48 3.60
C VAL A 13 10.15 -2.03 4.15
N TYR A 14 10.93 -1.19 4.82
CA TYR A 14 12.16 -1.58 5.48
C TYR A 14 12.19 -1.10 6.93
N LEU A 15 12.83 -1.87 7.79
CA LEU A 15 13.00 -1.61 9.21
C LEU A 15 14.49 -1.54 9.51
N MET A 16 14.91 -0.50 10.20
CA MET A 16 16.28 -0.33 10.68
C MET A 16 16.29 -0.56 12.19
N LYS A 17 17.10 -1.49 12.65
CA LYS A 17 17.22 -1.89 14.06
C LYS A 17 18.58 -1.52 14.63
N ASP A 18 18.65 -1.27 15.94
CA ASP A 18 19.93 -1.21 16.65
C ASP A 18 20.44 -2.61 17.01
N ALA A 19 21.59 -2.65 17.70
CA ALA A 19 22.24 -3.91 18.09
C ALA A 19 21.44 -4.72 19.12
N ASP A 20 20.43 -4.13 19.75
CA ASP A 20 19.53 -4.79 20.71
C ASP A 20 18.21 -5.23 20.04
N GLU A 21 18.20 -5.34 18.70
CA GLU A 21 17.04 -5.67 17.85
C GLU A 21 15.87 -4.67 17.93
N LYS A 22 16.07 -3.49 18.55
CA LYS A 22 15.01 -2.48 18.66
C LYS A 22 14.85 -1.74 17.36
N VAL A 23 13.62 -1.68 16.85
CA VAL A 23 13.28 -0.91 15.65
C VAL A 23 13.48 0.59 15.91
N LEU A 24 14.44 1.17 15.21
CA LEU A 24 14.78 2.60 15.26
C LEU A 24 13.96 3.41 14.28
N TYR A 25 13.78 2.86 13.09
CA TYR A 25 13.12 3.52 11.97
C TYR A 25 12.42 2.51 11.06
N VAL A 26 11.26 2.89 10.54
CA VAL A 26 10.49 2.19 9.51
C VAL A 26 10.30 3.15 8.35
N GLY A 27 10.54 2.69 7.12
CA GLY A 27 10.29 3.49 5.93
C GLY A 27 9.75 2.67 4.77
N LYS A 28 8.96 3.31 3.91
CA LYS A 28 8.51 2.74 2.64
C LYS A 28 9.44 3.07 1.47
N ALA A 29 9.35 2.27 0.43
CA ALA A 29 10.06 2.44 -0.83
C ALA A 29 9.17 2.08 -2.03
N LYS A 30 9.25 2.88 -3.11
CA LYS A 30 8.79 2.47 -4.45
C LYS A 30 9.75 1.46 -5.07
N ASP A 31 11.03 1.60 -4.73
CA ASP A 31 12.14 0.75 -5.11
C ASP A 31 13.08 0.62 -3.89
N LEU A 32 13.11 -0.56 -3.28
CA LEU A 32 13.90 -0.84 -2.07
C LEU A 32 15.40 -0.59 -2.29
N CYS A 33 15.97 -1.05 -3.40
CA CYS A 33 17.38 -0.87 -3.71
C CYS A 33 17.76 0.62 -3.78
N ASN A 34 16.99 1.41 -4.53
CA ASN A 34 17.24 2.85 -4.68
C ASN A 34 17.02 3.60 -3.36
N ARG A 35 15.93 3.30 -2.65
CA ARG A 35 15.56 4.02 -1.42
C ARG A 35 16.52 3.72 -0.26
N VAL A 36 16.92 2.47 -0.08
CA VAL A 36 17.91 2.13 0.94
C VAL A 36 19.29 2.63 0.51
N GLY A 37 19.64 2.48 -0.77
CA GLY A 37 20.92 2.92 -1.31
C GLY A 37 21.20 4.41 -1.10
N SER A 38 20.17 5.26 -1.09
CA SER A 38 20.34 6.70 -0.88
C SER A 38 20.93 7.05 0.49
N TYR A 39 20.66 6.27 1.54
CA TYR A 39 21.26 6.47 2.87
C TYR A 39 22.78 6.29 2.85
N PHE A 40 23.30 5.48 1.94
CA PHE A 40 24.72 5.13 1.87
C PHE A 40 25.47 5.83 0.73
N ALA A 41 24.77 6.57 -0.12
CA ALA A 41 25.36 7.45 -1.11
C ALA A 41 26.08 8.62 -0.41
N THR A 42 27.24 9.02 -0.94
CA THR A 42 28.00 10.16 -0.41
C THR A 42 27.25 11.45 -0.74
N SER A 43 26.46 11.98 0.19
CA SER A 43 25.80 13.28 0.05
C SER A 43 26.33 14.26 1.08
N ALA A 44 26.77 15.43 0.62
CA ALA A 44 27.27 16.50 1.48
C ALA A 44 26.20 17.11 2.41
N ASN A 45 24.92 16.76 2.22
CA ASN A 45 23.77 17.45 2.83
C ASN A 45 22.75 16.47 3.43
N ARG A 46 23.20 15.48 4.23
CA ARG A 46 22.28 14.60 4.99
C ARG A 46 21.59 15.39 6.09
N ASP A 47 20.30 15.14 6.28
CA ASP A 47 19.59 15.67 7.45
C ASP A 47 20.09 14.99 8.74
N ASP A 48 19.83 15.62 9.89
CA ASP A 48 20.34 15.12 11.16
C ASP A 48 19.70 13.79 11.58
N LYS A 49 18.48 13.51 11.11
CA LYS A 49 17.79 12.24 11.33
C LYS A 49 18.47 11.09 10.60
N GLU A 50 18.82 11.26 9.33
CA GLU A 50 19.54 10.27 8.52
C GLU A 50 20.91 9.96 9.12
N LYS A 51 21.62 10.98 9.63
CA LYS A 51 22.90 10.78 10.34
C LYS A 51 22.71 9.94 11.60
N GLU A 52 21.69 10.23 12.40
CA GLU A 52 21.40 9.51 13.63
C GLU A 52 21.00 8.04 13.36
N ILE A 53 20.16 7.81 12.35
CA ILE A 53 19.83 6.46 11.89
C ILE A 53 21.09 5.69 11.53
N LEU A 54 21.96 6.27 10.68
CA LEU A 54 23.18 5.61 10.20
C LEU A 54 24.22 5.39 11.30
N ARG A 55 24.19 6.18 12.36
CA ARG A 55 25.06 6.00 13.53
C ARG A 55 24.65 4.79 14.37
N ARG A 56 23.36 4.47 14.42
CA ARG A 56 22.79 3.47 15.35
C ARG A 56 22.36 2.18 14.69
N VAL A 57 22.09 2.21 13.39
CA VAL A 57 21.63 1.02 12.66
C VAL A 57 22.69 -0.07 12.72
N PHE A 58 22.25 -1.23 13.17
CA PHE A 58 23.02 -2.47 13.19
C PHE A 58 22.49 -3.44 12.14
N GLU A 59 21.16 -3.50 12.00
CA GLU A 59 20.48 -4.42 11.09
C GLU A 59 19.41 -3.72 10.25
N LEU A 60 19.21 -4.21 9.02
CA LEU A 60 18.21 -3.75 8.09
C LEU A 60 17.36 -4.95 7.61
N GLU A 61 16.08 -4.92 7.93
CA GLU A 61 15.08 -5.85 7.42
C GLU A 61 14.22 -5.19 6.35
N TYR A 62 13.63 -5.99 5.46
CA TYR A 62 12.67 -5.49 4.49
C TYR A 62 11.61 -6.51 4.13
N GLN A 63 10.45 -6.01 3.72
CA GLN A 63 9.35 -6.79 3.17
C GLN A 63 8.96 -6.22 1.80
N VAL A 64 9.01 -7.08 0.78
CA VAL A 64 8.54 -6.75 -0.58
C VAL A 64 7.01 -6.81 -0.60
N VAL A 65 6.41 -5.80 -1.22
CA VAL A 65 4.96 -5.71 -1.43
C VAL A 65 4.64 -5.59 -2.92
N GLY A 66 3.36 -5.67 -3.29
CA GLY A 66 2.92 -5.59 -4.67
C GLY A 66 2.82 -4.17 -5.21
N SER A 67 2.60 -3.19 -4.33
CA SER A 67 2.32 -1.83 -4.76
C SER A 67 2.81 -0.76 -3.77
N GLU A 68 2.91 0.48 -4.25
CA GLU A 68 3.24 1.62 -3.39
C GLU A 68 2.19 1.88 -2.31
N LEU A 69 0.91 1.63 -2.63
CA LEU A 69 -0.19 1.77 -1.66
C LEU A 69 -0.05 0.72 -0.55
N GLU A 70 0.23 -0.53 -0.91
CA GLU A 70 0.49 -1.57 0.09
C GLU A 70 1.68 -1.20 0.99
N ALA A 71 2.76 -0.64 0.42
CA ALA A 71 3.91 -0.17 1.19
C ALA A 71 3.55 0.96 2.15
N LEU A 72 2.70 1.90 1.73
CA LEU A 72 2.20 3.00 2.57
C LEU A 72 1.39 2.48 3.77
N LEU A 73 0.48 1.56 3.52
CA LEU A 73 -0.38 0.99 4.56
C LEU A 73 0.44 0.18 5.57
N LEU A 74 1.35 -0.67 5.08
CA LEU A 74 2.22 -1.49 5.93
C LEU A 74 3.22 -0.64 6.72
N GLU A 75 3.78 0.43 6.13
CA GLU A 75 4.64 1.38 6.86
C GLU A 75 3.87 2.00 8.03
N SER A 76 2.67 2.50 7.79
CA SER A 76 1.84 3.11 8.84
C SER A 76 1.50 2.12 9.95
N GLU A 77 1.23 0.86 9.61
CA GLU A 77 0.99 -0.21 10.57
C GLU A 77 2.23 -0.51 11.42
N LEU A 78 3.39 -0.66 10.80
CA LEU A 78 4.65 -0.97 11.48
C LEU A 78 5.15 0.19 12.35
N ILE A 79 4.95 1.45 11.93
CA ILE A 79 5.25 2.63 12.76
C ILE A 79 4.39 2.61 14.04
N ARG A 80 3.10 2.31 13.89
CA ARG A 80 2.18 2.22 15.04
C ARG A 80 2.51 1.02 15.92
N GLN A 81 2.90 -0.12 15.36
CA GLN A 81 3.26 -1.31 16.12
C GLN A 81 4.56 -1.12 16.93
N HIS A 82 5.57 -0.50 16.33
CA HIS A 82 6.91 -0.44 16.91
C HIS A 82 7.23 0.88 17.62
N HIS A 83 6.46 1.94 17.37
CA HIS A 83 6.72 3.31 17.80
C HIS A 83 8.21 3.71 17.68
N PRO A 84 8.82 3.60 16.47
CA PRO A 84 10.25 3.77 16.33
C PRO A 84 10.68 5.19 16.69
N PRO A 85 11.74 5.39 17.50
CA PRO A 85 12.13 6.70 18.02
C PRO A 85 12.55 7.70 16.93
N LEU A 86 12.98 7.24 15.75
CA LEU A 86 13.46 8.08 14.64
C LEU A 86 12.41 8.26 13.53
N ASN A 87 11.31 7.51 13.56
CA ASN A 87 10.08 7.99 12.94
C ASN A 87 9.59 9.09 13.85
N ALA A 88 10.15 10.30 13.68
CA ALA A 88 9.80 11.50 14.42
C ALA A 88 8.33 11.39 14.79
N GLN A 89 8.02 11.57 16.08
CA GLN A 89 6.67 11.73 16.58
C GLN A 89 6.04 12.87 15.79
N VAL A 90 5.58 12.54 14.59
CA VAL A 90 4.31 12.97 14.10
C VAL A 90 3.42 12.44 15.22
N GLU A 91 3.27 13.24 16.29
CA GLU A 91 1.93 13.67 16.64
C GLU A 91 1.25 13.71 15.29
N VAL A 92 0.47 12.68 15.03
CA VAL A 92 -0.55 12.72 14.03
C VAL A 92 -1.33 13.95 14.49
N HIS A 93 -0.87 15.12 14.07
CA HIS A 93 -1.76 16.15 13.64
C HIS A 93 -2.57 15.36 12.63
N GLU A 94 -3.66 14.78 13.13
CA GLU A 94 -4.94 14.77 12.50
C GLU A 94 -5.11 16.19 11.96
N ARG A 95 -4.41 16.47 10.87
CA ARG A 95 -4.96 17.28 9.83
C ARG A 95 -5.79 16.22 9.15
N PRO A 96 -7.08 16.08 9.51
CA PRO A 96 -7.96 15.36 8.63
C PRO A 96 -7.71 15.99 7.27
N ALA A 97 -7.13 15.22 6.34
CA ALA A 97 -7.24 15.60 4.95
C ALA A 97 -8.74 15.81 4.79
N ARG A 98 -9.13 17.04 4.41
CA ARG A 98 -10.53 17.31 4.07
C ARG A 98 -10.90 16.21 3.10
N TYR A 99 -11.72 15.26 3.55
CA TYR A 99 -12.21 14.17 2.71
C TYR A 99 -12.85 14.84 1.50
N GLY A 100 -12.09 14.93 0.41
CA GLY A 100 -12.60 15.41 -0.85
C GLY A 100 -13.43 14.27 -1.39
N LYS A 101 -14.75 14.26 -1.12
CA LYS A 101 -15.76 13.33 -1.64
C LYS A 101 -15.19 12.00 -2.16
N THR A 102 -14.51 11.21 -1.32
CA THR A 102 -13.99 9.94 -1.79
C THR A 102 -15.19 9.06 -2.13
N LYS A 103 -15.28 8.72 -3.42
CA LYS A 103 -16.37 7.92 -3.96
C LYS A 103 -16.13 6.45 -3.62
N ASP A 104 -17.21 5.71 -3.43
CA ASP A 104 -17.17 4.25 -3.38
C ASP A 104 -16.40 3.74 -4.62
N ALA A 105 -15.33 2.99 -4.42
CA ALA A 105 -14.42 2.61 -5.51
C ALA A 105 -13.73 1.26 -5.28
N ILE A 106 -13.29 0.62 -6.37
CA ILE A 106 -12.41 -0.55 -6.31
C ILE A 106 -11.14 -0.21 -7.07
N LEU A 107 -10.01 -0.23 -6.37
CA LEU A 107 -8.70 -0.09 -6.97
C LEU A 107 -8.07 -1.48 -7.15
N VAL A 108 -7.45 -1.71 -8.32
CA VAL A 108 -6.82 -2.97 -8.67
C VAL A 108 -5.33 -2.74 -8.86
N LEU A 109 -4.51 -3.26 -7.96
CA LEU A 109 -3.05 -3.11 -8.00
C LEU A 109 -2.35 -4.46 -8.04
N PRO A 110 -1.11 -4.53 -8.54
CA PRO A 110 -0.29 -5.73 -8.42
C PRO A 110 -0.14 -6.18 -6.96
N ALA A 111 -0.16 -7.48 -6.72
CA ALA A 111 0.26 -8.10 -5.46
C ALA A 111 1.73 -8.57 -5.56
N SER A 112 2.33 -8.92 -4.43
CA SER A 112 3.72 -9.41 -4.39
C SER A 112 3.91 -10.76 -5.10
N ARG A 113 2.85 -11.58 -5.17
CA ARG A 113 2.81 -12.85 -5.90
C ARG A 113 2.53 -12.60 -7.39
N LEU A 114 3.34 -13.20 -8.26
CA LEU A 114 3.15 -13.10 -9.72
C LEU A 114 1.79 -13.67 -10.14
N GLY A 115 1.12 -13.00 -11.08
CA GLY A 115 -0.21 -13.40 -11.55
C GLY A 115 -1.33 -13.13 -10.55
N VAL A 116 -1.09 -12.32 -9.52
CA VAL A 116 -2.08 -11.94 -8.51
C VAL A 116 -2.16 -10.43 -8.43
N VAL A 117 -3.38 -9.96 -8.22
CA VAL A 117 -3.68 -8.57 -7.93
C VAL A 117 -4.31 -8.46 -6.55
N GLU A 118 -4.15 -7.30 -5.95
CA GLU A 118 -4.85 -6.90 -4.74
C GLU A 118 -5.92 -5.86 -5.08
N LEU A 119 -7.11 -6.12 -4.58
CA LEU A 119 -8.29 -5.27 -4.68
C LEU A 119 -8.42 -4.47 -3.39
N PHE A 120 -8.42 -3.14 -3.50
CA PHE A 120 -8.70 -2.23 -2.40
C PHE A 120 -10.11 -1.66 -2.58
N LEU A 121 -11.03 -2.05 -1.71
CA LEU A 121 -12.43 -1.66 -1.78
C LEU A 121 -12.66 -0.49 -0.82
N PHE A 122 -12.95 0.67 -1.39
CA PHE A 122 -13.24 1.92 -0.69
C PHE A 122 -14.73 2.07 -0.54
N LYS A 123 -15.24 2.13 0.70
CA LYS A 123 -16.63 2.49 0.96
C LYS A 123 -16.70 3.51 2.07
N GLN A 124 -17.46 4.58 1.84
CA GLN A 124 -17.63 5.61 2.86
C GLN A 124 -18.21 5.03 4.16
N GLY A 125 -17.56 5.31 5.28
CA GLY A 125 -18.00 4.87 6.60
C GLY A 125 -17.79 3.38 6.88
N ALA A 126 -16.97 2.70 6.08
CA ALA A 126 -16.58 1.31 6.28
C ALA A 126 -15.04 1.20 6.37
N PRO A 127 -14.51 0.15 7.02
CA PRO A 127 -13.09 -0.19 6.91
C PRO A 127 -12.65 -0.42 5.47
N LEU A 128 -11.39 -0.10 5.17
CA LEU A 128 -10.75 -0.49 3.92
C LEU A 128 -10.72 -2.02 3.83
N ARG A 129 -11.39 -2.58 2.82
CA ARG A 129 -11.37 -4.04 2.59
C ARG A 129 -10.36 -4.38 1.50
N ARG A 130 -9.51 -5.37 1.79
CA ARG A 130 -8.47 -5.88 0.89
C ARG A 130 -8.79 -7.31 0.50
N VAL A 131 -8.68 -7.64 -0.79
CA VAL A 131 -8.93 -8.99 -1.31
C VAL A 131 -7.95 -9.29 -2.43
N GLN A 132 -7.35 -10.48 -2.44
CA GLN A 132 -6.52 -10.91 -3.55
C GLN A 132 -7.34 -11.66 -4.60
N ALA A 133 -6.97 -11.49 -5.86
CA ALA A 133 -7.53 -12.24 -6.98
C ALA A 133 -6.41 -12.62 -7.96
N SER A 134 -6.48 -13.83 -8.46
CA SER A 134 -5.58 -14.42 -9.44
C SER A 134 -6.00 -14.01 -10.85
N ALA A 135 -5.01 -13.82 -11.73
CA ALA A 135 -5.21 -13.37 -13.11
C ALA A 135 -6.03 -14.36 -13.95
N ASP A 136 -5.95 -15.65 -13.60
CA ASP A 136 -6.72 -16.73 -14.19
C ASP A 136 -8.19 -16.79 -13.71
N LEU A 137 -8.56 -15.92 -12.76
CA LEU A 137 -9.88 -15.80 -12.16
C LEU A 137 -10.33 -17.03 -11.35
N THR A 138 -9.42 -17.90 -10.91
CA THR A 138 -9.76 -19.09 -10.11
C THR A 138 -10.45 -18.74 -8.78
N ASP A 139 -10.04 -17.65 -8.15
CA ASP A 139 -10.54 -17.09 -6.88
C ASP A 139 -11.52 -15.92 -7.08
N PHE A 140 -11.94 -15.67 -8.33
CA PHE A 140 -12.83 -14.57 -8.68
C PHE A 140 -14.20 -14.60 -7.96
N PRO A 141 -14.85 -15.76 -7.71
CA PRO A 141 -16.08 -15.79 -6.94
C PRO A 141 -15.95 -15.14 -5.54
N SER A 142 -14.81 -15.35 -4.86
CA SER A 142 -14.54 -14.75 -3.55
C SER A 142 -14.36 -13.23 -3.63
N ALA A 143 -13.67 -12.75 -4.68
CA ALA A 143 -13.54 -11.32 -4.95
C ALA A 143 -14.91 -10.66 -5.23
N VAL A 144 -15.74 -11.30 -6.05
CA VAL A 144 -17.10 -10.84 -6.35
C VAL A 144 -17.97 -10.81 -5.10
N GLU A 145 -17.86 -11.81 -4.23
CA GLU A 145 -18.59 -11.86 -2.97
C GLU A 145 -18.20 -10.69 -2.06
N ALA A 146 -16.91 -10.38 -1.95
CA ALA A 146 -16.46 -9.21 -1.21
C ALA A 146 -17.00 -7.89 -1.78
N VAL A 147 -17.04 -7.76 -3.11
CA VAL A 147 -17.66 -6.60 -3.79
C VAL A 147 -19.15 -6.51 -3.50
N ARG A 148 -19.86 -7.64 -3.53
CA ARG A 148 -21.30 -7.70 -3.20
C ARG A 148 -21.55 -7.24 -1.77
N GLU A 149 -20.81 -7.77 -0.81
CA GLU A 149 -20.93 -7.43 0.60
C GLU A 149 -20.62 -5.96 0.88
N THR A 150 -19.61 -5.41 0.23
CA THR A 150 -19.20 -4.02 0.42
C THR A 150 -20.18 -3.05 -0.26
N PHE A 151 -20.50 -3.24 -1.54
CA PHE A 151 -21.20 -2.20 -2.32
C PHE A 151 -22.70 -2.44 -2.51
N TYR A 152 -23.14 -3.70 -2.50
CA TYR A 152 -24.51 -4.08 -2.87
C TYR A 152 -25.34 -4.61 -1.70
N SER A 153 -24.72 -4.84 -0.54
CA SER A 153 -25.41 -5.26 0.66
C SER A 153 -26.23 -4.12 1.26
N ARG A 154 -27.44 -4.44 1.73
CA ARG A 154 -28.24 -3.51 2.56
C ARG A 154 -27.75 -3.45 4.01
N ARG A 155 -26.85 -4.35 4.42
CA ARG A 155 -26.28 -4.33 5.77
C ARG A 155 -25.34 -3.15 5.89
N LYS A 156 -25.56 -2.32 6.91
CA LYS A 156 -24.61 -1.28 7.27
C LYS A 156 -23.30 -1.95 7.73
N PRO A 157 -22.14 -1.59 7.17
CA PRO A 157 -20.87 -2.10 7.64
C PRO A 157 -20.60 -1.63 9.09
N PRO A 158 -19.78 -2.35 9.86
CA PRO A 158 -19.31 -1.84 11.14
C PRO A 158 -18.57 -0.51 10.92
N ALA A 159 -18.66 0.38 11.91
CA ALA A 159 -17.87 1.60 11.88
C ALA A 159 -16.37 1.23 11.97
N PRO A 160 -15.50 1.90 11.21
CA PRO A 160 -14.05 1.65 11.30
C PRO A 160 -13.51 2.11 12.66
N SER A 161 -12.56 1.35 13.19
CA SER A 161 -11.68 1.80 14.26
C SER A 161 -10.83 3.01 13.80
N PRO A 162 -10.22 3.77 14.72
CA PRO A 162 -9.34 4.88 14.36
C PRO A 162 -8.22 4.47 13.38
N ASP A 163 -7.65 3.28 13.57
CA ASP A 163 -6.60 2.75 12.70
C ASP A 163 -7.12 2.41 11.30
N GLU A 164 -8.29 1.77 11.20
CA GLU A 164 -8.93 1.48 9.91
C GLU A 164 -9.34 2.76 9.17
N ALA A 165 -9.78 3.78 9.91
CA ALA A 165 -10.10 5.10 9.35
C ALA A 165 -8.85 5.79 8.79
N ALA A 166 -7.72 5.73 9.51
CA ALA A 166 -6.43 6.24 9.04
C ALA A 166 -5.93 5.49 7.79
N GLN A 167 -6.07 4.16 7.75
CA GLN A 167 -5.74 3.37 6.55
C GLN A 167 -6.60 3.77 5.34
N LEU A 168 -7.90 3.95 5.55
CA LEU A 168 -8.80 4.42 4.50
C LEU A 168 -8.39 5.80 3.99
N GLU A 169 -7.98 6.71 4.87
CA GLU A 169 -7.51 8.05 4.51
C GLU A 169 -6.20 8.01 3.70
N ILE A 170 -5.22 7.20 4.12
CA ILE A 170 -3.98 6.98 3.38
C ILE A 170 -4.29 6.50 1.96
N ALA A 171 -5.15 5.49 1.85
CA ALA A 171 -5.50 4.89 0.57
C ALA A 171 -6.29 5.86 -0.33
N ALA A 172 -7.25 6.60 0.25
CA ALA A 172 -8.03 7.62 -0.45
C ALA A 172 -7.13 8.75 -0.99
N SER A 173 -6.24 9.26 -0.14
CA SER A 173 -5.28 10.31 -0.49
C SER A 173 -4.30 9.85 -1.57
N TRP A 174 -3.88 8.58 -1.53
CA TRP A 174 -3.05 8.00 -2.58
C TRP A 174 -3.79 7.91 -3.90
N LEU A 175 -5.02 7.40 -3.91
CA LEU A 175 -5.84 7.27 -5.12
C LEU A 175 -6.10 8.64 -5.76
N ASP A 176 -6.39 9.67 -4.98
CA ASP A 176 -6.61 11.03 -5.51
C ASP A 176 -5.38 11.58 -6.23
N ARG A 177 -4.17 11.35 -5.69
CA ARG A 177 -2.90 11.75 -6.31
C ARG A 177 -2.50 10.90 -7.52
N GLN A 178 -3.03 9.68 -7.65
CA GLN A 178 -2.64 8.71 -8.68
C GLN A 178 -3.76 8.41 -9.68
N ARG A 179 -4.90 9.12 -9.59
CA ARG A 179 -6.13 8.81 -10.32
C ARG A 179 -5.93 8.66 -11.84
N ASP A 180 -5.06 9.47 -12.42
CA ASP A 180 -4.79 9.47 -13.87
C ASP A 180 -3.81 8.37 -14.29
N ALA A 181 -3.12 7.73 -13.34
CA ALA A 181 -2.09 6.73 -13.59
C ALA A 181 -2.53 5.29 -13.23
N VAL A 182 -3.70 5.12 -12.61
CA VAL A 182 -4.16 3.81 -12.10
C VAL A 182 -5.57 3.51 -12.55
N ASN A 183 -5.83 2.23 -12.86
CA ASN A 183 -7.18 1.78 -13.18
C ASN A 183 -7.95 1.51 -11.89
N PHE A 184 -9.15 2.07 -11.79
CA PHE A 184 -10.07 1.83 -10.69
C PHE A 184 -11.51 1.86 -11.21
N LEU A 185 -12.41 1.18 -10.50
CA LEU A 185 -13.83 1.20 -10.77
C LEU A 185 -14.48 2.24 -9.85
N ASP A 186 -15.09 3.29 -10.42
CA ASP A 186 -15.97 4.21 -9.69
C ASP A 186 -17.32 3.52 -9.46
N MET A 187 -17.54 2.99 -8.25
CA MET A 187 -18.72 2.19 -7.94
C MET A 187 -20.02 3.01 -7.95
N ALA A 188 -19.93 4.34 -7.90
CA ALA A 188 -21.09 5.20 -8.12
C ALA A 188 -21.57 5.22 -9.58
N ALA A 189 -20.70 4.87 -10.55
CA ALA A 189 -21.00 4.89 -11.98
C ALA A 189 -21.21 3.50 -12.60
N VAL A 190 -20.74 2.44 -11.94
CA VAL A 190 -20.73 1.06 -12.48
C VAL A 190 -22.15 0.45 -12.60
N GLY A 191 -23.10 0.83 -11.75
CA GLY A 191 -24.46 0.28 -11.80
C GLY A 191 -24.58 -1.13 -11.20
N PRO A 192 -25.36 -2.06 -11.80
CA PRO A 192 -25.65 -3.38 -11.21
C PRO A 192 -24.42 -4.27 -11.01
N LEU A 193 -24.51 -5.20 -10.06
CA LEU A 193 -23.42 -6.10 -9.68
C LEU A 193 -22.88 -6.90 -10.87
N ASP A 194 -23.72 -7.38 -11.79
CA ASP A 194 -23.25 -8.16 -12.94
C ASP A 194 -22.38 -7.33 -13.91
N HIS A 195 -22.63 -6.02 -14.00
CA HIS A 195 -21.75 -5.12 -14.76
C HIS A 195 -20.43 -4.90 -14.02
N ALA A 196 -20.47 -4.71 -12.69
CA ALA A 196 -19.27 -4.59 -11.86
C ALA A 196 -18.37 -5.84 -11.97
N LYS A 197 -18.95 -7.04 -11.97
CA LYS A 197 -18.21 -8.29 -12.16
C LYS A 197 -17.43 -8.28 -13.47
N ARG A 198 -18.07 -7.92 -14.59
CA ARG A 198 -17.42 -7.92 -15.91
C ARG A 198 -16.24 -6.95 -15.94
N LEU A 199 -16.48 -5.71 -15.49
CA LEU A 199 -15.43 -4.69 -15.44
C LEU A 199 -14.27 -5.12 -14.53
N LEU A 200 -14.58 -5.68 -13.36
CA LEU A 200 -13.55 -6.14 -12.42
C LEU A 200 -12.69 -7.25 -13.03
N ALA A 201 -13.29 -8.23 -13.69
CA ALA A 201 -12.57 -9.30 -14.38
C ALA A 201 -11.61 -8.74 -15.45
N ASP A 202 -12.04 -7.75 -16.23
CA ASP A 202 -11.21 -7.10 -17.24
C ASP A 202 -10.04 -6.33 -16.61
N HIS A 203 -10.29 -5.62 -15.50
CA HIS A 203 -9.24 -4.88 -14.78
C HIS A 203 -8.20 -5.83 -14.16
N ILE A 204 -8.62 -6.96 -13.59
CA ILE A 204 -7.71 -7.97 -13.04
C ILE A 204 -6.78 -8.50 -14.13
N LYS A 205 -7.35 -8.91 -15.28
CA LYS A 205 -6.56 -9.42 -16.41
C LYS A 205 -5.61 -8.37 -16.98
N HIS A 206 -6.07 -7.13 -17.12
CA HIS A 206 -5.24 -6.05 -17.64
C HIS A 206 -4.08 -5.70 -16.70
N CYS A 207 -4.33 -5.65 -15.40
CA CYS A 207 -3.30 -5.40 -14.39
C CYS A 207 -2.25 -6.51 -14.38
N ALA A 208 -2.67 -7.78 -14.43
CA ALA A 208 -1.74 -8.90 -14.52
C ALA A 208 -0.89 -8.87 -15.81
N ALA A 209 -1.49 -8.54 -16.96
CA ALA A 209 -0.76 -8.42 -18.23
C ALA A 209 0.22 -7.24 -18.28
N SER A 210 -0.05 -6.16 -17.53
CA SER A 210 0.90 -5.03 -17.44
C SER A 210 2.09 -5.37 -16.55
N MET A 211 1.93 -6.22 -15.53
CA MET A 211 3.01 -6.73 -14.68
C MET A 211 4.05 -7.52 -15.48
N GLU A 212 3.62 -8.34 -16.44
CA GLU A 212 4.53 -9.12 -17.30
C GLU A 212 5.40 -8.24 -18.21
N LYS A 213 4.96 -7.02 -18.52
CA LYS A 213 5.69 -6.07 -19.36
C LYS A 213 6.73 -5.25 -18.61
N VAL A 214 6.70 -5.23 -17.27
CA VAL A 214 7.72 -4.57 -16.45
C VAL A 214 8.95 -5.47 -16.35
N HIS A 215 9.67 -5.59 -17.46
CA HIS A 215 11.05 -6.07 -17.43
C HIS A 215 11.91 -5.01 -16.74
N TYR A 216 12.37 -5.32 -15.53
CA TYR A 216 13.47 -4.59 -14.91
C TYR A 216 14.73 -4.82 -15.77
N ARG A 217 15.21 -3.76 -16.42
CA ARG A 217 16.54 -3.74 -17.04
C ARG A 217 17.61 -3.58 -15.98
#